data_AF-A0A1F9FPX8-F1
#
_entry.id   AF-A0A1F9FPX8-F1
#
_cell.length_a   1.000
_cell.length_b   1.000
_cell.length_c   1.000
_cell.angle_alpha   90.00
_cell.angle_beta   90.00
_cell.angle_gamma   90.00
#
_symmetry.space_group_name_H-M   'P 1'
#
loop_
_entity.id
_entity.type
_entity.pdbx_description
1 polymer ?
#
loop_
_entity_poly.entity_id
_entity_poly.type
_entity_poly.pdbx_seq_one_letter_code
_entity_poly.pdbx_strand_id
1 'polypeptide(L)' 'MKKEYNFSKGIRGKFYRPRKIQKTIRLDQDVLQFYQRMAAANGIPYQSLINLTLRKFLAEKGELVLKP' A
#
# COMPACT_ATOMS: atom_id res chain seq x y z
N MET A 1 23.48 32.54 9.64
CA MET A 1 22.35 31.59 9.52
C MET A 1 21.07 32.28 9.96
N LYS A 2 19.95 32.16 9.22
CA LYS A 2 18.67 32.81 9.60
C LYS A 2 18.08 32.12 10.83
N LYS A 3 17.53 32.92 11.75
CA LYS A 3 17.02 32.47 13.07
C LYS A 3 15.74 31.65 12.99
N GLU A 4 14.88 31.85 11.99
CA GLU A 4 13.59 31.16 11.90
C GLU A 4 13.27 30.79 10.45
N TYR A 5 12.94 29.51 10.24
CA TYR A 5 12.44 28.98 8.98
C TYR A 5 10.93 28.78 9.09
N ASN A 6 10.18 29.42 8.20
CA ASN A 6 8.74 29.24 8.08
C ASN A 6 8.43 28.02 7.21
N PHE A 7 8.05 26.91 7.84
CA PHE A 7 7.71 25.64 7.19
C PHE A 7 6.21 25.50 6.84
N SER A 8 5.44 26.59 6.87
CA SER A 8 3.97 26.55 6.69
C SER A 8 3.54 26.08 5.29
N LYS A 9 4.43 26.12 4.30
CA LYS A 9 4.22 25.57 2.94
C LYS A 9 4.87 24.20 2.73
N GLY A 10 5.34 23.55 3.80
CA GLY A 10 5.95 22.24 3.75
C GLY A 10 4.94 21.16 3.43
N ILE A 11 5.00 20.63 2.20
CA ILE A 11 4.19 19.47 1.81
C ILE A 11 4.72 18.24 2.56
N ARG A 12 3.93 17.74 3.51
CA ARG A 12 4.22 16.50 4.26
C ARG A 12 4.29 15.35 3.24
N GLY A 13 5.47 14.76 3.06
CA GLY A 13 5.63 13.56 2.22
C GLY A 13 6.51 13.67 0.98
N LYS A 14 7.10 14.84 0.65
CA LYS A 14 8.00 14.97 -0.53
C LYS A 14 9.19 13.99 -0.54
N PHE A 15 9.58 13.50 0.64
CA PHE A 15 10.66 12.52 0.83
C PHE A 15 10.20 11.19 1.43
N TYR A 16 8.90 10.97 1.62
CA TYR A 16 8.42 9.70 2.15
C TYR A 16 8.47 8.65 1.03
N ARG A 17 9.58 7.92 0.99
CA ARG A 17 9.68 6.70 0.19
C ARG A 17 9.10 5.56 1.04
N PRO A 18 7.97 4.93 0.66
CA PRO A 18 7.52 3.76 1.37
C PRO A 18 8.61 2.68 1.28
N ARG A 19 9.25 2.38 2.41
CA ARG A 19 10.24 1.30 2.50
C ARG A 19 9.47 -0.01 2.34
N LYS A 20 9.56 -0.63 1.16
CA LYS A 20 9.02 -1.97 0.95
C LYS A 20 9.82 -2.93 1.82
N ILE A 21 9.12 -3.67 2.69
CA ILE A 21 9.72 -4.70 3.52
C ILE A 21 9.43 -6.02 2.83
N GLN A 22 10.47 -6.79 2.49
CA GLN A 22 10.31 -8.13 1.97
C GLN A 22 9.87 -9.05 3.12
N LYS A 23 8.68 -9.64 2.98
CA LYS A 23 8.12 -10.60 3.92
C LYS A 23 7.48 -11.74 3.14
N THR A 24 7.62 -12.96 3.66
CA THR A 24 6.88 -14.12 3.17
C THR A 24 5.53 -14.14 3.85
N ILE A 25 4.46 -14.13 3.06
CA ILE A 25 3.08 -14.27 3.54
C ILE A 25 2.47 -15.53 2.91
N ARG A 26 1.62 -16.22 3.66
CA ARG A 26 0.79 -17.30 3.10
C ARG A 26 -0.51 -16.66 2.62
N LEU A 27 -0.89 -16.99 1.39
CA LEU A 27 -2.13 -16.54 0.77
C LEU A 27 -2.85 -17.78 0.27
N ASP A 28 -4.17 -17.75 0.32
CA ASP A 28 -5.00 -18.79 -0.27
C ASP A 28 -4.86 -18.79 -1.81
N GLN A 29 -5.04 -19.97 -2.40
CA GLN A 29 -4.79 -20.19 -3.83
C GLN A 29 -5.76 -19.38 -4.70
N ASP A 30 -7.01 -19.23 -4.27
CA ASP A 30 -8.07 -18.47 -4.93
C ASP A 30 -7.74 -16.96 -4.96
N VAL A 31 -7.27 -16.41 -3.84
CA VAL A 31 -6.81 -15.02 -3.74
C VAL A 31 -5.66 -14.78 -4.72
N LEU A 32 -4.68 -15.69 -4.77
CA LEU A 32 -3.56 -15.57 -5.69
C LEU A 32 -4.02 -15.61 -7.16
N GLN A 33 -4.90 -16.55 -7.52
CA GLN A 33 -5.44 -16.65 -8.87
C GLN A 33 -6.21 -15.39 -9.28
N PHE A 34 -7.01 -14.83 -8.39
CA PHE A 34 -7.74 -13.58 -8.64
C PHE A 34 -6.78 -12.44 -9.02
N TYR A 35 -5.72 -12.24 -8.24
CA TYR A 35 -4.74 -11.19 -8.54
C TYR A 35 -3.89 -11.48 -9.78
N GLN A 36 -3.62 -12.74 -10.10
CA GLN A 36 -2.91 -13.11 -11.34
C GLN A 36 -3.74 -12.80 -12.59
N ARG A 37 -5.04 -13.11 -12.58
CA ARG A 37 -5.94 -12.76 -13.69
C ARG A 37 -6.05 -11.25 -13.86
N MET A 38 -6.16 -10.52 -12.74
CA MET A 38 -6.19 -9.06 -12.75
C MET A 38 -4.87 -8.45 -13.24
N ALA A 39 -3.74 -9.05 -12.90
CA ALA A 39 -2.41 -8.64 -13.37
C ALA A 39 -2.29 -8.79 -14.89
N ALA A 40 -2.77 -9.90 -15.45
CA ALA A 40 -2.76 -10.13 -16.89
C ALA A 40 -3.59 -9.08 -17.65
N ALA A 41 -4.71 -8.64 -17.10
CA ALA A 41 -5.56 -7.62 -17.73
C ALA A 41 -4.98 -6.19 -17.64
N ASN A 42 -4.30 -5.85 -16.53
CA ASN A 42 -3.85 -4.48 -16.27
C ASN A 42 -2.36 -4.23 -16.59
N GLY A 43 -1.59 -5.28 -16.89
CA GLY A 43 -0.15 -5.18 -17.13
C GLY A 43 0.69 -4.84 -15.88
N ILE A 44 0.09 -4.92 -14.69
CA ILE A 44 0.76 -4.65 -13.41
C ILE A 44 1.05 -5.98 -12.70
N PRO A 45 2.25 -6.19 -12.13
CA PRO A 45 2.54 -7.40 -11.36
C PRO A 45 1.53 -7.64 -10.22
N TYR A 46 1.09 -8.88 -10.06
CA TYR A 46 0.10 -9.26 -9.03
C TYR A 46 0.52 -8.85 -7.61
N GLN A 47 1.82 -8.92 -7.30
CA GLN A 47 2.37 -8.49 -6.00
C GLN A 47 2.14 -6.99 -5.74
N SER A 48 2.25 -6.16 -6.78
CA SER A 48 2.00 -4.73 -6.69
C SER A 48 0.51 -4.44 -6.48
N LEU A 49 -0.37 -5.21 -7.12
CA LEU A 49 -1.83 -5.11 -6.96
C LEU A 49 -2.28 -5.51 -5.55
N ILE A 50 -1.71 -6.56 -4.97
CA ILE A 50 -1.96 -6.96 -3.58
C ILE A 50 -1.60 -5.81 -2.64
N ASN A 51 -0.39 -5.27 -2.77
CA ASN A 51 0.05 -4.14 -1.94
C ASN A 51 -0.81 -2.88 -2.15
N LEU A 52 -1.26 -2.60 -3.38
CA LEU A 52 -2.16 -1.48 -3.65
C LEU A 52 -3.51 -1.66 -2.97
N THR A 53 -4.06 -2.88 -2.99
CA THR A 53 -5.33 -3.19 -2.33
C THR A 53 -5.23 -3.01 -0.82
N LEU A 54 -4.16 -3.52 -0.21
CA LEU A 54 -3.90 -3.33 1.23
C LEU A 54 -3.73 -1.85 1.60
N ARG A 55 -3.12 -1.04 0.73
CA ARG A 55 -3.00 0.40 0.92
C ARG A 55 -4.35 1.11 0.86
N LYS A 56 -5.21 0.70 -0.07
CA LYS A 56 -6.57 1.23 -0.18
C LYS A 56 -7.37 0.90 1.08
N PHE A 57 -7.30 -0.35 1.53
CA PHE A 57 -7.94 -0.80 2.77
C PHE A 57 -7.47 0.01 4.00
N LEU A 58 -6.15 0.29 4.10
CA LEU A 58 -5.61 1.13 5.17
C LEU A 58 -6.11 2.58 5.08
N ALA A 59 -6.20 3.15 3.87
CA ALA A 59 -6.69 4.51 3.65
C ALA A 59 -8.18 4.66 4.01
N GLU A 60 -8.96 3.60 3.80
CA GLU A 60 -10.38 3.52 4.14
C GLU A 60 -10.63 3.29 5.65
N LYS A 61 -9.57 3.30 6.48
CA LYS A 61 -9.63 3.00 7.93
C LYS A 61 -10.36 1.68 8.23
N GLY A 62 -10.18 0.69 7.36
CA GLY A 62 -10.87 -0.59 7.43
C GLY A 62 -10.73 -1.27 8.79
N GLU A 63 -11.72 -1.08 9.65
CA GLU A 63 -11.91 -1.88 10.85
C GLU A 63 -12.31 -3.27 10.39
N LEU A 64 -11.40 -4.23 10.55
CA LEU A 64 -11.73 -5.64 10.39
C LEU A 64 -12.62 -6.03 11.57
N VAL A 65 -13.93 -6.01 11.35
CA VAL A 65 -14.87 -6.61 12.29
C VAL A 65 -14.70 -8.12 12.23
N LEU A 66 -13.78 -8.64 13.02
CA LEU A 66 -13.64 -10.06 13.27
C LEU A 66 -14.80 -10.46 14.18
N LYS A 67 -15.86 -11.01 13.60
CA LYS A 67 -16.89 -11.68 14.39
C LYS A 67 -16.27 -12.97 14.98
N PRO A 68 -16.44 -13.21 16.29
CA PRO A 68 -16.01 -14.46 16.93
C PRO A 68 -16.79 -15.66 16.39
#